data_AF-A0A2N2XGQ8-F1
#
_entry.id   AF-A0A2N2XGQ8-F1
#
_cell.length_a   1.000
_cell.length_b   1.000
_cell.length_c   1.000
_cell.angle_alpha   90.00
_cell.angle_beta   90.00
_cell.angle_gamma   90.00
#
_symmetry.space_group_name_H-M   'P 1'
#
loop_
_entity.id
_entity.type
_entity.pdbx_description
1 polymer ?
#
loop_
_entity_poly.entity_id
_entity_poly.type
_entity_poly.pdbx_seq_one_letter_code
_entity_poly.pdbx_strand_id
1 'polypeptide(L)'
;VLNIDYGAVIISEGVFHFLSDEEILKTGITFTFDDHGHPELGNVSKAHIFNMLVQQRLRELKIPIKSRPVELGYELRCVRPIGFDLMYCNLLGLGVKVLFDQGHTACMVTSDPVGDIFPLFLKDVADEKGKVKPRLVNIYSQKARMVYEGNIQCIQKQDYEAASVFVSNPAEYDFYKILNWEKPGY
;
A
#
# COMPACT_ATOMS: atom_id res chain seq x y z
N VAL A 1 22.34 1.02 -14.50
CA VAL A 1 21.61 -0.27 -14.30
C VAL A 1 22.49 -1.25 -13.53
N LEU A 2 21.97 -1.85 -12.45
CA LEU A 2 22.77 -2.61 -11.46
C LEU A 2 22.88 -4.12 -11.73
N ASN A 3 22.24 -4.60 -12.81
CA ASN A 3 22.24 -6.02 -13.20
C ASN A 3 21.80 -6.99 -12.09
N ILE A 4 20.76 -6.59 -11.33
CA ILE A 4 20.13 -7.41 -10.30
C ILE A 4 18.94 -8.13 -10.95
N ASP A 5 18.90 -9.46 -10.82
CA ASP A 5 17.92 -10.34 -11.48
C ASP A 5 16.86 -10.92 -10.52
N TYR A 6 16.82 -10.43 -9.27
CA TYR A 6 15.85 -10.82 -8.25
C TYR A 6 15.28 -9.60 -7.51
N GLY A 7 14.12 -9.77 -6.90
CA GLY A 7 13.48 -8.73 -6.11
C GLY A 7 12.14 -9.19 -5.51
N ALA A 8 11.55 -8.32 -4.72
CA ALA A 8 10.20 -8.49 -4.19
C ALA A 8 9.42 -7.20 -4.39
N VAL A 9 8.12 -7.34 -4.72
CA VAL A 9 7.19 -6.22 -4.81
C VAL A 9 6.10 -6.45 -3.78
N ILE A 10 5.89 -5.48 -2.91
CA ILE A 10 4.86 -5.50 -1.88
C ILE A 10 3.74 -4.56 -2.32
N ILE A 11 2.53 -5.08 -2.38
CA ILE A 11 1.34 -4.33 -2.80
C ILE A 11 0.31 -4.44 -1.68
N SER A 12 -0.20 -3.30 -1.23
CA SER A 12 -1.30 -3.27 -0.25
C SER A 12 -2.60 -3.74 -0.91
N GLU A 13 -3.38 -4.55 -0.20
CA GLU A 13 -4.70 -5.00 -0.63
C GLU A 13 -5.61 -3.84 -1.07
N GLY A 14 -5.49 -2.68 -0.40
CA GLY A 14 -6.32 -1.52 -0.66
C GLY A 14 -6.16 -0.90 -2.06
N VAL A 15 -5.14 -1.28 -2.83
CA VAL A 15 -4.94 -0.80 -4.21
C VAL A 15 -6.12 -1.13 -5.12
N PHE A 16 -6.80 -2.24 -4.87
CA PHE A 16 -7.94 -2.66 -5.70
C PHE A 16 -9.15 -1.73 -5.60
N HIS A 17 -9.27 -0.97 -4.50
CA HIS A 17 -10.33 0.03 -4.37
C HIS A 17 -10.13 1.26 -5.27
N PHE A 18 -8.95 1.39 -5.88
CA PHE A 18 -8.61 2.49 -6.79
C PHE A 18 -8.56 2.07 -8.26
N LEU A 19 -8.67 0.76 -8.55
CA LEU A 19 -8.76 0.26 -9.91
C LEU A 19 -10.20 0.36 -10.39
N SER A 20 -10.39 0.93 -11.58
CA SER A 20 -11.69 0.96 -12.24
C SER A 20 -12.07 -0.41 -12.82
N ASP A 21 -13.37 -0.67 -12.95
CA ASP A 21 -13.86 -1.90 -13.59
C ASP A 21 -13.31 -2.06 -15.02
N GLU A 22 -13.11 -0.96 -15.75
CA GLU A 22 -12.48 -0.98 -17.07
C GLU A 22 -11.03 -1.47 -17.04
N GLU A 23 -10.23 -1.01 -16.08
CA GLU A 23 -8.84 -1.45 -15.91
C GLU A 23 -8.78 -2.93 -15.55
N ILE A 24 -9.71 -3.37 -14.69
CA ILE A 24 -9.86 -4.76 -14.27
C ILE A 24 -10.23 -5.63 -15.48
N LEU A 25 -11.20 -5.23 -16.31
CA LEU A 25 -11.59 -5.97 -17.51
C LEU A 25 -10.49 -6.02 -18.57
N LYS A 26 -9.71 -4.94 -18.73
CA LYS A 26 -8.55 -4.89 -19.65
C LYS A 26 -7.43 -5.86 -19.29
N THR A 27 -7.41 -6.39 -18.06
CA THR A 27 -6.43 -7.41 -17.66
C THR A 27 -6.61 -8.74 -18.37
N GLY A 28 -7.78 -8.99 -18.99
CA GLY A 28 -8.10 -10.26 -19.64
C GLY A 28 -8.30 -11.43 -18.68
N ILE A 29 -8.40 -11.16 -17.38
CA ILE A 29 -8.69 -12.16 -16.35
C ILE A 29 -10.20 -12.44 -16.34
N THR A 30 -10.57 -13.72 -16.35
CA THR A 30 -11.97 -14.13 -16.23
C THR A 30 -12.43 -13.95 -14.79
N PHE A 31 -13.22 -12.91 -14.54
CA PHE A 31 -13.92 -12.73 -13.26
C PHE A 31 -15.26 -13.46 -13.29
N THR A 32 -15.70 -13.98 -12.14
CA THR A 32 -17.14 -14.24 -11.94
C THR A 32 -17.84 -12.88 -11.78
N PHE A 33 -19.08 -12.75 -12.23
CA PHE A 33 -19.84 -11.51 -12.13
C PHE A 33 -21.04 -11.72 -11.20
N ASP A 34 -21.38 -10.71 -10.39
CA ASP A 34 -22.57 -10.72 -9.57
C ASP A 34 -23.86 -10.56 -10.41
N ASP A 35 -25.03 -10.68 -9.77
CA ASP A 35 -26.35 -10.53 -10.42
C ASP A 35 -26.58 -9.13 -11.05
N HIS A 36 -25.70 -8.17 -10.78
CA HIS A 36 -25.73 -6.81 -11.32
C HIS A 36 -24.67 -6.56 -12.40
N GLY A 37 -23.86 -7.57 -12.75
CA GLY A 37 -22.83 -7.49 -13.78
C GLY A 37 -21.52 -6.85 -13.31
N HIS A 38 -21.27 -6.73 -11.99
CA HIS A 38 -19.98 -6.30 -11.46
C HIS A 38 -19.05 -7.51 -11.23
N PRO A 39 -17.75 -7.40 -11.54
CA PRO A 39 -16.80 -8.47 -11.30
C PRO A 39 -16.64 -8.77 -9.80
N GLU A 40 -16.81 -10.03 -9.41
CA GLU A 40 -16.60 -10.52 -8.05
C GLU A 40 -15.10 -10.62 -7.73
N LEU A 41 -14.53 -9.49 -7.34
CA LEU A 41 -13.12 -9.35 -6.97
C LEU A 41 -12.72 -10.14 -5.70
N GLY A 42 -13.69 -10.59 -4.91
CA GLY A 42 -13.45 -11.31 -3.65
C GLY A 42 -12.99 -12.77 -3.83
N ASN A 43 -13.31 -13.40 -4.96
CA ASN A 43 -13.06 -14.83 -5.20
C ASN A 43 -11.72 -15.12 -5.89
N VAL A 44 -10.98 -14.08 -6.31
CA VAL A 44 -9.70 -14.23 -7.03
C VAL A 44 -8.57 -13.66 -6.19
N SER A 45 -7.46 -14.40 -6.08
CA SER A 45 -6.27 -13.92 -5.37
C SER A 45 -5.70 -12.68 -6.05
N LYS A 46 -5.71 -11.57 -5.30
CA LYS A 46 -5.18 -10.26 -5.72
C LYS A 46 -3.72 -10.32 -6.13
N ALA A 47 -2.91 -11.08 -5.38
CA ALA A 47 -1.51 -11.30 -5.68
C ALA A 47 -1.34 -12.05 -7.02
N HIS A 48 -2.22 -13.01 -7.32
CA HIS A 48 -2.20 -13.75 -8.57
C HIS A 48 -2.44 -12.85 -9.78
N ILE A 49 -3.42 -11.94 -9.69
CA ILE A 49 -3.75 -10.95 -10.73
C ILE A 49 -2.51 -10.12 -11.10
N PHE A 50 -1.89 -9.48 -10.10
CA PHE A 50 -0.69 -8.67 -10.34
C PHE A 50 0.46 -9.50 -10.90
N ASN A 51 0.66 -10.71 -10.38
CA ASN A 51 1.70 -11.60 -10.88
C ASN A 51 1.49 -11.97 -12.36
N MET A 52 0.25 -12.23 -12.78
CA MET A 52 -0.07 -12.49 -14.19
C MET A 52 0.28 -11.29 -15.08
N LEU A 53 -0.14 -10.08 -14.69
CA LEU A 53 0.13 -8.85 -15.43
C LEU A 53 1.64 -8.58 -15.57
N VAL A 54 2.37 -8.72 -14.47
CA VAL A 54 3.84 -8.57 -14.46
C VAL A 54 4.48 -9.63 -15.36
N GLN A 55 4.07 -10.89 -15.26
CA GLN A 55 4.59 -11.97 -16.11
C GLN A 55 4.30 -11.74 -17.60
N GLN A 56 3.12 -11.23 -17.95
CA GLN A 56 2.80 -10.87 -19.33
C GLN A 56 3.73 -9.77 -19.83
N ARG A 57 3.89 -8.69 -19.06
CA ARG A 57 4.76 -7.58 -19.45
C ARG A 57 6.22 -8.00 -19.58
N LEU A 58 6.73 -8.83 -18.67
CA LEU A 58 8.09 -9.37 -18.76
C LEU A 58 8.30 -10.22 -20.02
N ARG A 59 7.29 -11.01 -20.44
CA ARG A 59 7.35 -11.78 -21.70
C ARG A 59 7.40 -10.87 -22.92
N GLU A 60 6.59 -9.81 -22.96
CA GLU A 60 6.61 -8.82 -24.05
C GLU A 60 7.99 -8.14 -24.17
N LEU A 61 8.62 -7.85 -23.03
CA LEU A 61 9.97 -7.28 -22.97
C LEU A 61 11.09 -8.30 -23.19
N LYS A 62 10.77 -9.60 -23.33
CA LYS A 62 11.73 -10.70 -23.44
C LYS A 62 12.70 -10.79 -22.25
N ILE A 63 12.26 -10.39 -21.06
CA ILE A 63 13.04 -10.47 -19.81
C ILE A 63 12.76 -11.83 -19.15
N PRO A 64 13.78 -12.71 -18.99
CA PRO A 64 13.57 -14.10 -18.56
C PRO A 64 13.44 -14.26 -17.03
N ILE A 65 12.65 -13.41 -16.37
CA ILE A 65 12.45 -13.43 -14.91
C ILE A 65 11.12 -14.12 -14.56
N LYS A 66 11.19 -15.10 -13.65
CA LYS A 66 10.02 -15.77 -13.08
C LYS A 66 9.61 -15.09 -11.77
N SER A 67 8.33 -14.82 -11.61
CA SER A 67 7.74 -14.28 -10.38
C SER A 67 6.68 -15.23 -9.83
N ARG A 68 6.51 -15.20 -8.51
CA ARG A 68 5.52 -16.01 -7.79
C ARG A 68 4.66 -15.10 -6.92
N PRO A 69 3.33 -15.25 -6.94
CA PRO A 69 2.48 -14.50 -6.05
C PRO A 69 2.61 -15.06 -4.62
N VAL A 70 2.66 -14.17 -3.64
CA VAL A 70 2.53 -14.49 -2.22
C VAL A 70 1.52 -13.51 -1.64
N GLU A 71 0.48 -14.03 -1.01
CA GLU A 71 -0.56 -13.24 -0.39
C GLU A 71 -0.43 -13.40 1.12
N LEU A 72 -0.18 -12.29 1.82
CA LEU A 72 0.02 -12.27 3.27
C LEU A 72 -1.16 -11.57 3.95
N GLY A 73 -1.91 -12.29 4.77
CA GLY A 73 -3.11 -11.79 5.44
C GLY A 73 -3.32 -12.47 6.79
N TYR A 74 -4.00 -13.61 6.81
CA TYR A 74 -4.36 -14.33 8.03
C TYR A 74 -3.14 -14.69 8.90
N GLU A 75 -2.06 -15.11 8.27
CA GLU A 75 -0.78 -15.40 8.92
C GLU A 75 -0.15 -14.17 9.57
N LEU A 76 -0.48 -12.95 9.16
CA LEU A 76 -0.01 -11.73 9.81
C LEU A 76 -0.97 -11.26 10.90
N ARG A 77 -2.27 -11.55 10.77
CA ARG A 77 -3.31 -11.12 11.72
C ARG A 77 -3.49 -12.08 12.90
N CYS A 78 -3.10 -13.34 12.74
CA CYS A 78 -3.32 -14.41 13.72
C CYS A 78 -2.04 -14.85 14.45
N VAL A 79 -0.96 -14.08 14.34
CA VAL A 79 0.26 -14.34 15.13
C VAL A 79 0.09 -13.89 16.57
N ARG A 80 0.89 -14.48 17.45
CA ARG A 80 0.98 -14.03 18.84
C ARG A 80 1.52 -12.59 18.86
N PRO A 81 0.88 -11.65 19.58
CA PRO A 81 1.33 -10.28 19.68
C PRO A 81 2.73 -10.22 20.32
N ILE A 82 3.55 -9.28 19.86
CA ILE A 82 4.87 -9.04 20.44
C ILE A 82 4.75 -8.25 21.76
N GLY A 83 5.86 -8.11 22.50
CA GLY A 83 5.86 -7.38 23.77
C GLY A 83 5.35 -5.94 23.65
N PHE A 84 5.64 -5.26 22.53
CA PHE A 84 5.11 -3.92 22.25
C PHE A 84 3.58 -3.93 22.14
N ASP A 85 2.99 -4.81 21.32
CA ASP A 85 1.55 -4.90 21.14
C ASP A 85 0.83 -5.26 22.44
N LEU A 86 1.41 -6.17 23.25
CA LEU A 86 0.86 -6.54 24.55
C LEU A 86 0.81 -5.33 25.49
N MET A 87 1.90 -4.58 25.60
CA MET A 87 1.96 -3.37 26.43
C MET A 87 0.99 -2.30 25.93
N TYR A 88 0.98 -2.04 24.62
CA TYR A 88 0.13 -1.03 24.02
C TYR A 88 -1.36 -1.35 24.13
N CYS A 89 -1.77 -2.60 23.86
CA CYS A 89 -3.16 -3.03 24.02
C CYS A 89 -3.63 -3.00 25.48
N ASN A 90 -2.77 -3.39 26.42
CA ASN A 90 -3.06 -3.27 27.85
C ASN A 90 -3.25 -1.80 28.26
N LEU A 91 -2.36 -0.92 27.79
CA LEU A 91 -2.44 0.51 28.03
C LEU A 91 -3.74 1.11 27.48
N LEU A 92 -4.10 0.80 26.23
CA LEU A 92 -5.36 1.24 25.63
C LEU A 92 -6.58 0.72 26.41
N GLY A 93 -6.55 -0.54 26.85
CA GLY A 93 -7.60 -1.13 27.68
C GLY A 93 -7.79 -0.43 29.03
N LEU A 94 -6.69 -0.12 29.73
CA LEU A 94 -6.73 0.68 30.96
C LEU A 94 -7.20 2.12 30.67
N GLY A 95 -6.78 2.69 29.54
CA GLY A 95 -7.19 4.01 29.08
C GLY A 95 -8.71 4.14 28.90
N VAL A 96 -9.41 3.06 28.50
CA VAL A 96 -10.88 3.05 28.45
C VAL A 96 -11.47 3.38 29.82
N LYS A 97 -10.97 2.74 30.89
CA LYS A 97 -11.45 2.97 32.25
C LYS A 97 -11.17 4.40 32.71
N VAL A 98 -9.95 4.90 32.44
CA VAL A 98 -9.55 6.27 32.79
C VAL A 98 -10.49 7.30 32.15
N LEU A 99 -10.71 7.20 30.83
CA LEU A 99 -11.58 8.13 30.12
C LEU A 99 -13.05 8.00 30.55
N PHE A 100 -13.50 6.78 30.83
CA PHE A 100 -14.85 6.54 31.34
C PHE A 100 -15.08 7.19 32.70
N ASP A 101 -14.13 7.05 33.63
CA ASP A 101 -14.22 7.68 34.97
C ASP A 101 -14.19 9.21 34.91
N GLN A 102 -13.52 9.77 33.89
CA GLN A 102 -13.53 11.20 33.60
C GLN A 102 -14.85 11.68 32.95
N GLY A 103 -15.78 10.77 32.65
CA GLY A 103 -17.08 11.08 32.06
C GLY A 103 -17.04 11.30 30.54
N HIS A 104 -15.97 10.90 29.85
CA HIS A 104 -15.90 11.00 28.40
C HIS A 104 -16.78 9.95 27.71
N THR A 105 -17.40 10.35 26.60
CA THR A 105 -18.23 9.49 25.74
C THR A 105 -17.99 9.83 24.27
N ALA A 106 -18.35 8.92 23.36
CA ALA A 106 -18.19 9.07 21.91
C ALA A 106 -16.74 9.41 21.48
N CYS A 107 -15.76 8.79 22.14
CA CYS A 107 -14.33 8.93 21.82
C CYS A 107 -13.64 7.56 21.76
N MET A 108 -12.55 7.51 21.00
CA MET A 108 -11.58 6.41 21.03
C MET A 108 -10.46 6.75 21.99
N VAL A 109 -9.90 5.72 22.63
CA VAL A 109 -8.66 5.86 23.42
C VAL A 109 -7.49 6.00 22.46
N THR A 110 -6.66 7.02 22.64
CA THR A 110 -5.36 7.12 21.99
C THR A 110 -4.26 7.21 23.03
N SER A 111 -3.05 6.86 22.62
CA SER A 111 -1.87 7.07 23.44
C SER A 111 -0.75 7.69 22.62
N ASP A 112 -0.01 8.58 23.24
CA ASP A 112 1.17 9.20 22.65
C ASP A 112 2.41 8.28 22.80
N PRO A 113 3.58 8.65 22.23
CA PRO A 113 4.79 7.85 22.37
C PRO A 113 5.33 7.71 23.79
N VAL A 114 4.89 8.55 24.74
CA VAL A 114 5.30 8.51 26.15
C VAL A 114 4.40 7.55 26.94
N GLY A 115 3.19 7.29 26.44
CA GLY A 115 2.22 6.38 27.04
C GLY A 115 1.05 7.10 27.72
N ASP A 116 0.94 8.42 27.58
CA ASP A 116 -0.18 9.17 28.13
C ASP A 116 -1.46 8.90 27.32
N ILE A 117 -2.61 8.90 28.00
CA ILE A 117 -3.91 8.58 27.41
C ILE A 117 -4.69 9.84 27.08
N PHE A 118 -5.24 9.90 25.86
CA PHE A 118 -6.04 11.01 25.39
C PHE A 118 -7.35 10.53 24.74
N PRO A 119 -8.45 11.29 24.87
CA PRO A 119 -9.66 11.03 24.11
C PRO A 119 -9.50 11.58 22.68
N LEU A 120 -9.76 10.75 21.67
CA LEU A 120 -9.97 11.18 20.29
C LEU A 120 -11.47 11.09 19.97
N PHE A 121 -12.15 12.24 19.93
CA PHE A 121 -13.60 12.26 19.73
C PHE A 121 -13.97 11.93 18.29
N LEU A 122 -15.06 11.16 18.11
CA LEU A 122 -15.53 10.76 16.78
C LEU A 122 -15.84 11.97 15.88
N LYS A 123 -16.37 13.05 16.46
CA LYS A 123 -16.66 14.30 15.75
C LYS A 123 -15.42 14.95 15.11
N ASP A 124 -14.22 14.71 15.67
CA ASP A 124 -12.98 15.33 15.20
C ASP A 124 -12.37 14.56 14.01
N VAL A 125 -12.82 13.31 13.79
CA VAL A 125 -12.31 12.42 12.74
C VAL A 125 -13.37 11.98 11.73
N ALA A 126 -14.64 12.28 11.99
CA ALA A 126 -15.74 12.00 11.09
C ALA A 126 -15.88 13.05 9.98
N ASP A 127 -16.46 12.64 8.85
CA ASP A 127 -16.98 13.54 7.84
C ASP A 127 -18.36 14.10 8.20
N GLU A 128 -18.92 14.94 7.32
CA GLU A 128 -20.24 15.55 7.48
C GLU A 128 -21.37 14.50 7.57
N LYS A 129 -21.12 13.26 7.16
CA LYS A 129 -22.05 12.12 7.22
C LYS A 129 -21.84 11.25 8.46
N GLY A 130 -20.92 11.63 9.36
CA GLY A 130 -20.59 10.88 10.57
C GLY A 130 -19.67 9.68 10.33
N LYS A 131 -19.10 9.51 9.13
CA LYS A 131 -18.20 8.41 8.81
C LYS A 131 -16.76 8.79 9.15
N VAL A 132 -16.07 7.94 9.92
CA VAL A 132 -14.65 8.14 10.25
C VAL A 132 -13.82 8.14 8.96
N LYS A 133 -13.04 9.20 8.75
CA LYS A 133 -12.19 9.35 7.58
C LYS A 133 -10.96 8.43 7.71
N PRO A 134 -10.68 7.58 6.70
CA PRO A 134 -9.43 6.81 6.69
C PRO A 134 -8.21 7.74 6.67
N ARG A 135 -7.22 7.45 7.53
CA ARG A 135 -5.95 8.17 7.51
C ARG A 135 -5.03 7.56 6.45
N LEU A 136 -4.75 8.31 5.40
CA LEU A 136 -3.82 7.91 4.36
C LEU A 136 -2.35 8.16 4.77
N VAL A 137 -1.43 7.49 4.08
CA VAL A 137 0.00 7.72 4.25
C VAL A 137 0.33 9.13 3.78
N ASN A 138 1.01 9.91 4.63
CA ASN A 138 1.54 11.22 4.25
C ASN A 138 2.88 11.05 3.52
N ILE A 139 2.84 11.05 2.19
CA ILE A 139 4.03 10.93 1.32
C ILE A 139 4.97 12.14 1.41
N TYR A 140 4.50 13.28 1.94
CA TYR A 140 5.30 14.49 2.15
C TYR A 140 5.98 14.51 3.53
N SER A 141 5.71 13.50 4.38
CA SER A 141 6.40 13.38 5.66
C SER A 141 7.90 13.20 5.47
N GLN A 142 8.70 13.66 6.44
CA GLN A 142 10.15 13.55 6.38
C GLN A 142 10.62 12.11 6.14
N LYS A 143 10.00 11.13 6.83
CA LYS A 143 10.34 9.71 6.66
C LYS A 143 10.10 9.21 5.24
N ALA A 144 8.95 9.55 4.65
CA ALA A 144 8.63 9.13 3.29
C ALA A 144 9.56 9.80 2.26
N ARG A 145 9.80 11.11 2.41
CA ARG A 145 10.74 11.85 1.55
C ARG A 145 12.16 11.32 1.65
N MET A 146 12.67 11.00 2.84
CA MET A 146 14.00 10.39 2.98
C MET A 146 14.14 9.10 2.17
N VAL A 147 13.09 8.29 2.09
CA VAL A 147 13.09 7.07 1.27
C VAL A 147 13.06 7.43 -0.22
N TYR A 148 12.03 8.16 -0.67
CA TYR A 148 11.80 8.41 -2.10
C TYR A 148 12.79 9.38 -2.75
N GLU A 149 13.38 10.28 -1.97
CA GLU A 149 14.33 11.28 -2.49
C GLU A 149 15.79 10.85 -2.29
N GLY A 150 16.07 10.06 -1.25
CA GLY A 150 17.44 9.75 -0.83
C GLY A 150 17.85 8.28 -0.89
N ASN A 151 16.91 7.33 -0.99
CA ASN A 151 17.20 5.90 -0.81
C ASN A 151 16.54 4.97 -1.84
N ILE A 152 15.99 5.51 -2.93
CA ILE A 152 15.50 4.69 -4.05
C ILE A 152 16.47 4.72 -5.23
N GLN A 153 16.63 3.57 -5.87
CA GLN A 153 17.30 3.44 -7.15
C GLN A 153 16.24 3.08 -8.18
N CYS A 154 15.97 3.99 -9.10
CA CYS A 154 14.95 3.86 -10.12
C CYS A 154 15.48 4.37 -11.45
N ILE A 155 14.87 3.95 -12.56
CA ILE A 155 15.24 4.44 -13.88
C ILE A 155 14.91 5.93 -13.95
N GLN A 156 15.91 6.74 -14.29
CA GLN A 156 15.76 8.16 -14.56
C GLN A 156 16.29 8.48 -15.96
N LYS A 157 16.08 9.71 -16.43
CA LYS A 157 16.60 10.20 -17.72
C LYS A 157 18.08 9.90 -17.96
N GLN A 158 18.90 9.92 -16.92
CA GLN A 158 20.34 9.64 -16.99
C GLN A 158 20.63 8.15 -17.25
N ASP A 159 19.73 7.26 -16.84
CA ASP A 159 19.85 5.82 -17.02
C ASP A 159 19.30 5.32 -18.36
N TYR A 160 18.67 6.16 -19.17
CA TYR A 160 17.98 5.72 -20.38
C TYR A 160 18.90 5.00 -21.36
N GLU A 161 20.12 5.49 -21.55
CA GLU A 161 21.09 4.82 -22.41
C GLU A 161 21.43 3.43 -21.87
N ALA A 162 21.74 3.30 -20.58
CA ALA A 162 22.03 2.02 -19.94
C ALA A 162 20.82 1.06 -19.90
N ALA A 163 19.60 1.61 -19.75
CA ALA A 163 18.35 0.85 -19.71
C ALA A 163 17.88 0.40 -21.10
N SER A 164 18.29 1.08 -22.16
CA SER A 164 17.93 0.74 -23.55
C SER A 164 18.37 -0.67 -23.97
N VAL A 165 19.37 -1.23 -23.27
CA VAL A 165 19.81 -2.62 -23.42
C VAL A 165 18.72 -3.61 -23.04
N PHE A 166 17.82 -3.24 -22.11
CA PHE A 166 16.78 -4.11 -21.57
C PHE A 166 15.39 -3.79 -22.10
N VAL A 167 15.10 -2.52 -22.40
CA VAL A 167 13.77 -2.07 -22.83
C VAL A 167 13.89 -1.05 -23.97
N SER A 168 13.03 -1.17 -24.99
CA SER A 168 13.09 -0.30 -26.18
C SER A 168 12.77 1.17 -25.88
N ASN A 169 11.93 1.44 -24.88
CA ASN A 169 11.55 2.79 -24.47
C ASN A 169 11.71 2.96 -22.94
N PRO A 170 12.92 3.28 -22.45
CA PRO A 170 13.18 3.45 -21.02
C PRO A 170 12.33 4.53 -20.34
N ALA A 171 11.82 5.50 -21.10
CA ALA A 171 11.00 6.59 -20.56
C ALA A 171 9.65 6.13 -20.01
N GLU A 172 9.10 5.01 -20.49
CA GLU A 172 7.88 4.39 -19.94
C GLU A 172 8.08 3.81 -18.54
N TYR A 173 9.33 3.52 -18.16
CA TYR A 173 9.71 2.93 -16.88
C TYR A 173 10.35 3.93 -15.92
N ASP A 174 10.33 5.21 -16.29
CA ASP A 174 10.85 6.29 -15.45
C ASP A 174 9.89 6.53 -14.28
N PHE A 175 10.40 6.32 -13.07
CA PHE A 175 9.61 6.38 -11.84
C PHE A 175 8.89 7.72 -11.64
N TYR A 176 9.58 8.82 -11.90
CA TYR A 176 9.03 10.16 -11.69
C TYR A 176 7.99 10.49 -12.75
N LYS A 177 8.18 10.01 -13.99
CA LYS A 177 7.16 10.17 -15.05
C LYS A 177 5.90 9.36 -14.76
N ILE A 178 6.03 8.11 -14.32
CA ILE A 178 4.89 7.25 -13.98
C ILE A 178 4.04 7.91 -12.87
N LEU A 179 4.69 8.46 -11.86
CA LEU A 179 4.00 9.08 -10.72
C LEU A 179 3.58 10.54 -10.97
N ASN A 180 3.95 11.13 -12.11
CA ASN A 180 3.82 12.57 -12.37
C ASN A 180 4.43 13.43 -11.26
N TRP A 181 5.61 13.05 -10.78
CA TRP A 181 6.33 13.76 -9.72
C TRP A 181 7.47 14.60 -10.30
N GLU A 182 7.69 15.76 -9.68
CA GLU A 182 8.90 16.55 -9.94
C GLU A 182 10.09 15.93 -9.24
N LYS A 183 11.23 15.90 -9.92
CA LYS A 183 12.47 15.42 -9.33
C LYS A 183 12.91 16.39 -8.22
N PRO A 184 13.25 15.89 -7.02
CA PRO A 184 13.88 16.72 -6.00
C PRO A 184 15.17 17.35 -6.55
N GLY A 185 15.26 18.67 -6.54
CA GLY A 185 16.47 19.40 -6.92
C GLY A 185 17.49 19.32 -5.79
N TYR A 186 18.43 18.39 -5.89
CA TYR A 186 19.67 18.38 -5.10
C TYR A 186 20.84 18.74 -6.01
#